data_AF-A0A7K8SPA3-F1
#
_entry.id   AF-A0A7K8SPA3-F1
#
_cell.length_a   1.000
_cell.length_b   1.000
_cell.length_c   1.000
_cell.angle_alpha   90.00
_cell.angle_beta   90.00
_cell.angle_gamma   90.00
#
_symmetry.space_group_name_H-M   'P 1'
#
loop_
_entity.id
_entity.type
_entity.pdbx_description
1 polymer ?
#
loop_
_entity_poly.entity_id
_entity_poly.type
_entity_poly.pdbx_seq_one_letter_code
_entity_poly.pdbx_strand_id
1 'polypeptide(L)'
;LQLRAHRIERRTHMVSDQHGMTVTKTLWEGEAEPQCQSFFYGRAELRGLLPEGASLLLLRVLACQRAVPPGLVFPTIDPEGHLCTSSY
;
A
#
# COMPACT_ATOMS: atom_id res chain seq x y z
N LEU A 1 18.34 24.51 6.47
CA LEU A 1 18.15 23.05 6.57
C LEU A 1 18.87 22.40 5.38
N GLN A 2 19.99 21.72 5.59
CA GLN A 2 20.62 20.94 4.53
C GLN A 2 19.92 19.58 4.44
N LEU A 3 19.09 19.38 3.41
CA LEU A 3 18.57 18.06 3.04
C LEU A 3 19.73 17.25 2.45
N ARG A 4 20.39 16.44 3.29
CA ARG A 4 21.32 15.44 2.78
C ARG A 4 20.51 14.37 2.07
N ALA A 5 20.73 14.22 0.76
CA ALA A 5 20.11 13.17 -0.04
C ALA A 5 20.70 11.81 0.35
N HIS A 6 20.04 11.13 1.29
CA HIS A 6 20.31 9.73 1.56
C HIS A 6 19.45 8.91 0.61
N ARG A 7 19.99 7.80 0.09
CA ARG A 7 19.18 6.85 -0.68
C ARG A 7 18.14 6.26 0.29
N ILE A 8 16.87 6.49 -0.03
CA ILE A 8 15.75 5.91 0.70
C ILE A 8 15.26 4.73 -0.14
N GLU A 9 15.31 3.54 0.43
CA GLU A 9 14.73 2.35 -0.17
C GLU A 9 13.63 1.81 0.75
N ARG A 10 12.42 1.65 0.19
CA ARG A 10 11.27 1.09 0.90
C ARG A 10 10.85 -0.20 0.22
N ARG A 11 10.86 -1.29 0.98
CA ARG A 11 10.41 -2.61 0.53
C ARG A 11 9.17 -3.01 1.32
N THR A 12 8.12 -3.43 0.62
CA THR A 12 6.93 -4.03 1.22
C THR A 12 6.84 -5.48 0.76
N HIS A 13 6.75 -6.40 1.70
CA HIS A 13 6.59 -7.84 1.46
C HIS A 13 5.24 -8.28 2.01
N MET A 14 4.40 -8.89 1.18
CA MET A 14 3.05 -9.33 1.55
C MET A 14 2.93 -10.84 1.36
N VAL A 15 2.48 -11.54 2.39
CA VAL A 15 2.23 -12.98 2.37
C VAL A 15 0.80 -13.22 2.79
N SER A 16 0.02 -13.92 1.96
CA SER A 16 -1.36 -14.28 2.27
C SER A 16 -1.50 -15.78 2.47
N ASP A 17 -2.30 -16.16 3.46
CA ASP A 17 -2.67 -17.54 3.76
C ASP A 17 -4.19 -17.65 4.04
N GLN A 18 -4.61 -18.80 4.57
CA GLN A 18 -6.01 -19.06 4.91
C GLN A 18 -6.58 -18.20 6.05
N HIS A 19 -5.73 -17.63 6.90
CA HIS A 19 -6.09 -16.82 8.06
C HIS A 19 -6.11 -15.33 7.74
N GLY A 20 -5.29 -14.88 6.79
CA GLY A 20 -5.20 -13.47 6.45
C GLY A 20 -4.01 -13.10 5.59
N MET A 21 -3.45 -11.93 5.85
CA MET A 21 -2.26 -11.41 5.18
C MET A 21 -1.31 -10.75 6.17
N THR A 22 -0.05 -11.14 6.12
CA THR A 22 1.04 -10.48 6.83
C THR A 22 1.74 -9.52 5.88
N VAL A 23 1.89 -8.27 6.30
CA VAL A 23 2.61 -7.22 5.57
C VAL A 23 3.84 -6.82 6.37
N THR A 24 5.00 -6.96 5.77
CA THR A 24 6.28 -6.53 6.35
C THR A 24 6.84 -5.38 5.54
N LYS A 25 7.13 -4.26 6.20
CA LYS A 25 7.72 -3.07 5.60
C LYS A 25 9.13 -2.90 6.12
N THR A 26 10.06 -2.69 5.21
CA THR A 26 11.46 -2.41 5.53
C THR A 26 11.85 -1.08 4.90
N LEU A 27 12.38 -0.17 5.72
CA LEU A 27 12.87 1.13 5.32
C LEU A 27 14.38 1.20 5.55
N TRP A 28 15.12 1.47 4.48
CA TRP A 28 16.55 1.73 4.49
C TRP A 28 16.80 3.20 4.21
N GLU A 29 17.53 3.88 5.09
CA GLU A 29 17.92 5.28 4.94
C GLU A 29 19.45 5.40 5.00
N GLY A 30 20.09 5.47 3.83
CA GLY A 30 21.55 5.45 3.74
C GLY A 30 22.15 4.17 4.32
N GLU A 31 23.15 4.30 5.18
CA GLU A 31 23.85 3.18 5.84
C GLU A 31 23.29 2.87 7.25
N ALA A 32 22.14 3.44 7.62
CA ALA A 32 21.52 3.16 8.90
C ALA A 32 20.92 1.75 8.96
N GLU A 33 20.78 1.21 10.16
CA GLU A 33 20.10 -0.06 10.39
C GLU A 33 18.65 0.00 9.83
N PRO A 34 18.22 -1.05 9.10
CA PRO A 34 16.90 -1.06 8.50
C PRO A 34 15.79 -1.08 9.55
N GLN A 35 14.83 -0.18 9.38
CA GLN A 35 13.63 -0.17 10.21
C GLN A 35 12.62 -1.17 9.64
N CYS A 36 12.23 -2.16 10.44
CA CYS A 36 11.31 -3.21 10.05
C CYS A 36 10.01 -3.13 10.88
N GLN A 37 8.87 -3.12 10.21
CA GLN A 37 7.55 -3.16 10.83
C GLN A 37 6.73 -4.28 10.20
N SER A 38 5.99 -5.03 11.01
CA SER A 38 5.15 -6.14 10.55
C SER A 38 3.75 -6.01 11.11
N PHE A 39 2.76 -6.23 10.23
CA PHE A 39 1.34 -6.10 10.51
C PHE A 39 0.60 -7.33 9.99
N PHE A 40 -0.51 -7.67 10.64
CA PHE A 40 -1.38 -8.75 10.22
C PHE A 40 -2.79 -8.23 9.99
N TYR A 41 -3.38 -8.67 8.88
CA TYR A 41 -4.75 -8.38 8.50
C TYR A 41 -5.56 -9.67 8.48
N GLY A 42 -6.59 -9.75 9.31
CA GLY A 42 -7.49 -10.89 9.32
C GLY A 42 -8.23 -11.01 7.99
N ARG A 43 -8.54 -12.24 7.57
CA ARG A 43 -9.26 -12.51 6.32
C ARG A 43 -10.59 -11.74 6.21
N ALA A 44 -11.28 -11.51 7.33
CA ALA A 44 -12.51 -10.74 7.34
C ALA A 44 -12.29 -9.26 6.94
N GLU A 45 -11.17 -8.67 7.39
CA GLU A 45 -10.78 -7.29 7.06
C GLU A 45 -10.35 -7.16 5.59
N LEU A 46 -9.78 -8.23 5.03
CA LEU A 46 -9.35 -8.27 3.63
C LEU A 46 -10.49 -8.50 2.63
N ARG A 47 -11.67 -8.89 3.10
CA ARG A 47 -12.78 -9.26 2.23
C ARG A 47 -13.29 -8.03 1.48
N GLY A 48 -13.18 -8.06 0.15
CA GLY A 48 -13.61 -6.96 -0.72
C GLY A 48 -12.52 -5.93 -1.02
N LEU A 49 -11.32 -6.10 -0.47
CA LEU A 49 -10.17 -5.29 -0.87
C LEU A 49 -9.63 -5.80 -2.20
N LEU A 50 -9.61 -4.93 -3.21
CA LEU A 50 -8.74 -5.12 -4.38
C LEU A 50 -7.31 -4.78 -3.95
N PRO A 51 -6.31 -5.62 -4.26
CA PRO A 51 -4.91 -5.26 -4.03
C PRO A 51 -4.63 -3.88 -4.63
N GLU A 52 -3.86 -3.03 -3.94
CA GLU A 52 -3.60 -1.63 -4.33
C GLU A 52 -3.20 -1.47 -5.81
N GLY A 53 -2.38 -2.39 -6.33
CA GLY A 53 -1.99 -2.42 -7.74
C GLY A 53 -3.15 -2.65 -8.73
N ALA A 54 -4.15 -3.44 -8.35
CA ALA A 54 -5.36 -3.64 -9.13
C ALA A 54 -6.27 -2.40 -9.11
N SER A 55 -6.37 -1.71 -7.96
CA SER A 55 -7.09 -0.44 -7.84
C SER A 55 -6.48 0.65 -8.74
N LEU A 56 -5.14 0.78 -8.74
CA LEU A 56 -4.44 1.71 -9.63
C LEU A 56 -4.62 1.38 -11.12
N LEU A 57 -4.56 0.10 -11.48
CA LEU A 57 -4.81 -0.32 -12.87
C LEU A 57 -6.25 -0.01 -13.29
N LEU A 58 -7.24 -0.32 -12.44
CA LEU A 58 -8.65 -0.03 -12.70
C LEU A 58 -8.89 1.48 -12.83
N LEU A 59 -8.31 2.28 -11.93
CA LEU A 59 -8.37 3.74 -12.02
C LEU A 59 -7.79 4.25 -13.35
N ARG A 60 -6.63 3.73 -13.78
CA ARG A 60 -6.04 4.08 -15.09
C ARG A 60 -6.99 3.74 -16.24
N VAL A 61 -7.58 2.55 -16.21
CA VAL A 61 -8.55 2.11 -17.24
C VAL A 61 -9.78 3.01 -17.27
N LEU A 62 -10.36 3.36 -16.12
CA LEU A 62 -11.50 4.26 -16.00
C LEU A 62 -11.16 5.68 -16.46
N ALA A 63 -9.96 6.19 -16.11
CA ALA A 63 -9.47 7.48 -16.54
C ALA A 63 -9.27 7.55 -18.07
N CYS A 64 -8.66 6.52 -18.66
CA CYS A 64 -8.51 6.40 -20.11
C CYS A 64 -9.87 6.39 -20.83
N GLN A 65 -10.89 5.77 -20.22
CA GLN A 65 -12.25 5.74 -20.76
C GLN A 65 -13.07 6.99 -20.42
N ARG A 66 -12.53 7.94 -19.65
CA ARG A 66 -13.25 9.11 -19.11
C ARG A 66 -14.52 8.72 -18.36
N ALA A 67 -14.47 7.60 -17.65
CA ALA A 67 -15.59 6.96 -16.98
C ALA A 67 -15.37 6.82 -15.46
N VAL A 68 -14.55 7.69 -14.86
CA VAL A 68 -14.34 7.69 -13.40
C VAL A 68 -15.61 8.22 -12.73
N PRO A 69 -16.33 7.39 -11.94
CA PRO A 69 -17.54 7.85 -11.27
C PRO A 69 -17.19 8.83 -10.14
N PRO A 70 -18.06 9.83 -9.86
CA PRO A 70 -17.86 10.76 -8.76
C PRO A 70 -17.91 10.02 -7.43
N GLY A 71 -16.96 10.32 -6.54
CA GLY A 71 -16.88 9.68 -5.22
C GLY A 71 -16.39 8.23 -5.24
N LEU A 72 -15.62 7.84 -6.26
CA LEU A 72 -14.95 6.55 -6.30
C LEU A 72 -13.96 6.42 -5.14
N VAL A 73 -14.09 5.33 -4.37
CA VAL A 73 -13.24 5.02 -3.23
C VAL A 73 -12.55 3.69 -3.45
N PHE A 74 -11.22 3.67 -3.35
CA PHE A 74 -10.44 2.46 -3.40
C PHE A 74 -9.79 2.15 -2.06
N PRO A 75 -9.73 0.87 -1.67
CA PRO A 75 -8.89 0.45 -0.56
C PRO A 75 -7.42 0.67 -0.90
N THR A 76 -6.65 1.13 0.09
CA THR A 76 -5.20 1.35 -0.02
C THR A 76 -4.52 1.02 1.29
N ILE A 77 -3.19 1.01 1.28
CA ILE A 77 -2.34 0.82 2.45
C ILE A 77 -1.53 2.10 2.62
N ASP A 78 -1.61 2.74 3.79
CA ASP A 78 -0.88 3.99 4.05
C ASP A 78 0.65 3.76 4.21
N PRO A 79 1.45 4.85 4.28
CA PRO A 79 2.89 4.75 4.51
C PRO A 79 3.29 4.05 5.81
N GLU A 80 2.39 3.96 6.79
CA GLU A 80 2.57 3.28 8.07
C GLU A 80 2.18 1.81 7.98
N GLY A 81 1.43 1.43 6.94
CA GLY A 81 1.06 0.06 6.66
C GLY A 81 -0.38 -0.26 7.00
N HIS A 82 -1.19 0.68 7.48
CA HIS A 82 -2.59 0.51 7.85
C HIS A 82 -3.53 0.43 6.63
N LEU A 83 -4.58 -0.38 6.74
CA LEU A 83 -5.68 -0.41 5.77
C LEU A 83 -6.49 0.89 5.86
N CYS A 84 -6.64 1.58 4.73
CA CYS A 84 -7.43 2.78 4.61
C CYS A 84 -8.06 2.91 3.21
N THR A 85 -8.56 4.09 2.87
CA THR A 85 -9.22 4.35 1.59
C THR A 85 -8.69 5.61 0.93
N SER A 86 -8.58 5.59 -0.39
CA SER A 86 -8.25 6.74 -1.23
C SER A 86 -9.45 7.11 -2.11
N SER A 87 -9.74 8.40 -2.19
CA SER A 87 -10.71 8.99 -3.13
C SER A 87 -9.97 9.76 -4.22
N TYR A 88 -10.46 9.70 -5.46
CA TYR A 88 -9.84 10.32 -6.64
C TYR A 88 -10.76 11.33 -7.32
#